data_AF-A0A0D7NG61-F1
#
_entry.id   AF-A0A0D7NG61-F1
#
_cell.length_a   1.000
_cell.length_b   1.000
_cell.length_c   1.000
_cell.angle_alpha   90.00
_cell.angle_beta   90.00
_cell.angle_gamma   90.00
#
_symmetry.space_group_name_H-M   'P 1'
#
loop_
_entity.id
_entity.type
_entity.pdbx_description
1 polymer ?
#
loop_
_entity_poly.entity_id
_entity_poly.type
_entity_poly.pdbx_seq_one_letter_code
_entity_poly.pdbx_strand_id
1 'polypeptide(L)'
;MPSASYALFRTAILTEQQVVCIYDDRPRELCPHIIGRNKSGEQVVLAWQFAGESSGRLPQWRCLRLAHVSDVELRKGRWHEGGSHRSQQTCVSEIDLDINIHVRKRR
;
A
#
# COMPACT_ATOMS: atom_id res chain seq x y z
N MET A 1 15.86 11.16 -4.36
CA MET A 1 15.29 10.91 -3.02
C MET A 1 13.88 10.33 -3.19
N PRO A 2 13.36 9.53 -2.24
CA PRO A 2 11.98 9.03 -2.29
C PRO A 2 10.97 10.19 -2.23
N SER A 3 9.76 10.01 -2.80
CA SER A 3 8.70 11.02 -2.69
C SER A 3 8.15 11.11 -1.26
N ALA A 4 7.47 12.21 -0.93
CA ALA A 4 6.82 12.35 0.37
C ALA A 4 5.78 11.23 0.62
N SER A 5 4.96 10.93 -0.39
CA SER A 5 4.00 9.81 -0.36
C SER A 5 4.70 8.48 -0.09
N TYR A 6 5.86 8.23 -0.71
CA TYR A 6 6.65 7.03 -0.44
C TYR A 6 7.10 6.92 1.01
N ALA A 7 7.64 8.00 1.58
CA ALA A 7 8.09 8.01 2.96
C ALA A 7 6.94 7.75 3.95
N LEU A 8 5.76 8.33 3.69
CA LEU A 8 4.57 8.13 4.51
C LEU A 8 4.05 6.69 4.43
N PHE A 9 3.92 6.13 3.22
CA PHE A 9 3.49 4.75 3.05
C PHE A 9 4.48 3.75 3.65
N ARG A 10 5.78 4.00 3.51
CA ARG A 10 6.81 3.18 4.17
C ARG A 10 6.67 3.23 5.69
N THR A 11 6.41 4.41 6.25
CA THR A 11 6.14 4.58 7.70
C THR A 11 4.87 3.84 8.12
N ALA A 12 3.81 3.88 7.32
CA ALA A 12 2.57 3.15 7.57
C ALA A 12 2.81 1.64 7.69
N ILE A 13 3.63 1.06 6.81
CA ILE A 13 3.99 -0.36 6.86
C ILE A 13 4.79 -0.67 8.14
N LEU A 14 5.82 0.11 8.44
CA LEU A 14 6.68 -0.10 9.61
C LEU A 14 5.92 -0.01 10.95
N THR A 15 4.87 0.81 10.98
CA THR A 15 4.08 1.09 12.19
C THR A 15 2.73 0.38 12.19
N GLU A 16 2.45 -0.45 11.17
CA GLU A 16 1.17 -1.12 10.95
C GLU A 16 -0.05 -0.18 11.06
N GLN A 17 0.05 1.02 10.46
CA GLN A 17 -1.03 2.00 10.41
C GLN A 17 -1.77 1.98 9.08
N GLN A 18 -3.07 2.25 9.13
CA GLN A 18 -3.87 2.45 7.93
C GLN A 18 -3.44 3.74 7.23
N VAL A 19 -3.72 3.82 5.93
CA VAL A 19 -3.54 5.03 5.15
C VAL A 19 -4.89 5.47 4.59
N VAL A 20 -5.18 6.76 4.77
CA VAL A 20 -6.23 7.47 4.04
C VAL A 20 -5.54 8.39 3.05
N CYS A 21 -5.94 8.37 1.78
CA CYS A 21 -5.34 9.23 0.75
C CYS A 21 -6.28 9.48 -0.42
N ILE A 22 -5.91 10.42 -1.29
CA ILE A 22 -6.50 10.59 -2.60
C ILE A 22 -5.66 9.84 -3.64
N TYR A 23 -6.32 9.06 -4.51
CA TYR A 23 -5.70 8.38 -5.65
C TYR A 23 -6.56 8.55 -6.91
N ASP A 24 -6.03 9.24 -7.91
CA ASP A 24 -6.77 9.64 -9.12
C ASP A 24 -8.12 10.30 -8.74
N ASP A 25 -8.05 11.37 -7.94
CA ASP A 25 -9.18 12.19 -7.46
C ASP A 25 -10.23 11.48 -6.61
N ARG A 26 -9.92 10.29 -6.10
CA ARG A 26 -10.86 9.51 -5.29
C ARG A 26 -10.27 9.14 -3.93
N PRO A 27 -11.03 9.28 -2.85
CA PRO A 27 -10.59 8.87 -1.53
C PRO A 27 -10.42 7.34 -1.45
N ARG A 28 -9.32 6.92 -0.84
CA ARG A 28 -8.95 5.54 -0.59
C ARG A 28 -8.67 5.33 0.89
N GLU A 29 -9.12 4.20 1.41
CA GLU A 29 -8.76 3.74 2.74
C GLU A 29 -8.17 2.33 2.63
N LEU A 30 -6.90 2.20 3.00
CA LEU A 30 -6.12 1.01 2.70
C LEU A 30 -5.07 0.69 3.78
N CYS A 31 -4.61 -0.56 3.78
CA CYS A 31 -3.46 -1.02 4.55
C CYS A 31 -2.33 -1.40 3.57
N PRO A 32 -1.22 -0.65 3.52
CA PRO A 32 -0.12 -0.96 2.59
C PRO A 32 0.67 -2.18 3.06
N HIS A 33 1.00 -3.12 2.18
CA HIS A 33 1.66 -4.37 2.55
C HIS A 33 3.07 -4.50 1.98
N ILE A 34 3.27 -4.10 0.72
CA ILE A 34 4.57 -4.17 0.04
C ILE A 34 4.81 -2.87 -0.70
N ILE A 35 5.95 -2.23 -0.50
CA ILE A 35 6.35 -1.00 -1.19
C ILE A 35 7.70 -1.21 -1.88
N GLY A 36 7.89 -0.56 -3.02
CA GLY A 36 9.13 -0.63 -3.76
C GLY A 36 8.99 0.02 -5.13
N ARG A 37 9.62 -0.58 -6.15
CA ARG A 37 9.52 -0.15 -7.54
C ARG A 37 8.97 -1.24 -8.45
N ASN A 38 8.26 -0.84 -9.49
CA ASN A 38 7.84 -1.74 -10.56
C ASN A 38 8.95 -1.87 -11.62
N LYS A 39 8.72 -2.67 -12.66
CA LYS A 39 9.68 -2.90 -13.76
C LYS A 39 10.08 -1.64 -14.53
N SER A 40 9.25 -0.59 -14.52
CA SER A 40 9.56 0.71 -15.14
C SER A 40 10.28 1.67 -14.19
N GLY A 41 10.62 1.24 -12.97
CA GLY A 41 11.30 2.07 -11.96
C GLY A 41 10.39 3.02 -11.20
N GLU A 42 9.07 2.96 -11.40
CA GLU A 42 8.11 3.81 -10.70
C GLU A 42 7.90 3.33 -9.27
N GLN A 43 7.75 4.29 -8.34
CA GLN A 43 7.42 4.02 -6.95
C GLN A 43 5.98 3.50 -6.85
N VAL A 44 5.83 2.30 -6.31
CA VAL A 44 4.55 1.60 -6.21
C VAL A 44 4.35 0.99 -4.84
N VAL A 45 3.09 0.83 -4.46
CA VAL A 45 2.70 0.10 -3.26
C VAL A 45 1.57 -0.87 -3.58
N LEU A 46 1.69 -2.07 -3.04
CA LEU A 46 0.63 -3.04 -2.96
C LEU A 46 -0.08 -2.91 -1.62
N ALA A 47 -1.40 -2.72 -1.66
CA ALA A 47 -2.21 -2.46 -0.48
C ALA A 47 -3.54 -3.21 -0.51
N TRP A 48 -4.06 -3.52 0.68
CA TRP A 48 -5.43 -3.98 0.85
C TRP A 48 -6.33 -2.75 0.97
N GLN A 49 -7.14 -2.48 -0.04
CA GLN A 49 -8.15 -1.44 0.07
C GLN A 49 -9.39 -2.03 0.73
N PHE A 50 -9.76 -1.50 1.90
CA PHE A 50 -10.88 -2.01 2.68
C PHE A 50 -12.11 -1.08 2.67
N ALA A 51 -11.92 0.20 2.35
CA ALA A 51 -13.00 1.19 2.25
C ALA A 51 -12.62 2.33 1.27
N GLY A 52 -13.36 3.44 1.32
CA GLY A 52 -13.28 4.53 0.36
C GLY A 52 -13.95 4.20 -0.96
N GLU A 53 -13.69 5.03 -1.97
CA GLU A 53 -14.26 4.86 -3.29
C GLU A 53 -13.50 3.80 -4.09
N SER A 54 -14.18 3.13 -5.02
CA SER A 54 -13.59 2.20 -5.96
C SER A 54 -14.59 1.95 -7.09
N SER A 55 -14.12 1.82 -8.33
CA SER A 55 -14.96 1.40 -9.45
C SER A 55 -15.30 -0.09 -9.40
N GLY A 56 -14.57 -0.89 -8.62
CA GLY A 56 -14.83 -2.30 -8.37
C GLY A 56 -15.25 -2.58 -6.93
N ARG A 57 -15.57 -3.84 -6.64
CA ARG A 57 -15.95 -4.29 -5.29
C ARG A 57 -14.81 -4.11 -4.29
N LEU A 58 -15.19 -3.82 -3.06
CA LEU A 58 -14.31 -3.80 -1.89
C LEU A 58 -14.78 -4.85 -0.88
N PRO A 59 -13.88 -5.39 -0.04
CA PRO A 59 -12.45 -5.09 0.00
C PRO A 59 -11.64 -5.82 -1.08
N GLN A 60 -10.52 -5.24 -1.56
CA GLN A 60 -9.70 -5.85 -2.62
C GLN A 60 -8.24 -5.40 -2.57
N TRP A 61 -7.33 -6.26 -3.07
CA TRP A 61 -5.94 -5.89 -3.34
C TRP A 61 -5.85 -4.85 -4.46
N ARG A 62 -5.02 -3.83 -4.25
CA ARG A 62 -4.76 -2.73 -5.18
C ARG A 62 -3.27 -2.44 -5.24
N CYS A 63 -2.78 -2.19 -6.44
CA CYS A 63 -1.45 -1.62 -6.66
C CYS A 63 -1.61 -0.16 -7.06
N LEU A 64 -0.97 0.73 -6.31
CA LEU A 64 -1.03 2.18 -6.51
C LEU A 64 0.33 2.67 -6.97
N ARG A 65 0.34 3.50 -8.02
CA ARG A 65 1.52 4.33 -8.34
C ARG A 65 1.55 5.52 -7.41
N LEU A 66 2.61 5.66 -6.62
CA LEU A 66 2.70 6.70 -5.60
C LEU A 66 2.78 8.12 -6.19
N ALA A 67 3.12 8.24 -7.48
CA ALA A 67 3.05 9.50 -8.21
C ALA A 67 1.61 10.04 -8.39
N HIS A 68 0.59 9.18 -8.26
CA HIS A 68 -0.83 9.54 -8.37
C HIS A 68 -1.50 9.69 -7.00
N VAL A 69 -0.72 9.60 -5.92
CA VAL A 69 -1.21 9.68 -4.54
C VAL A 69 -0.97 11.08 -3.98
N SER A 70 -2.01 11.66 -3.39
CA SER A 70 -1.97 12.91 -2.64
C SER A 70 -2.72 12.79 -1.30
N ASP A 71 -2.61 13.83 -0.46
CA ASP A 71 -3.32 13.96 0.82
C ASP A 71 -3.22 12.72 1.71
N VAL A 72 -1.99 12.25 1.91
CA VAL A 72 -1.72 11.02 2.66
C VAL A 72 -1.77 11.28 4.16
N GLU A 73 -2.66 10.58 4.84
CA GLU A 73 -2.79 10.59 6.30
C GLU A 73 -2.60 9.19 6.87
N LEU A 74 -1.82 9.10 7.96
CA LEU A 74 -1.66 7.89 8.74
C LEU A 74 -2.77 7.82 9.79
N ARG A 75 -3.49 6.71 9.82
CA ARG A 75 -4.61 6.49 10.73
C ARG A 75 -4.38 5.24 11.58
N LYS A 76 -4.46 5.40 12.90
CA LYS A 76 -4.52 4.26 13.82
C LYS A 76 -5.85 3.53 13.65
N GLY A 77 -5.81 2.21 13.61
CA GLY A 77 -6.99 1.38 13.44
C GLY A 77 -6.63 -0.09 13.29
N ARG A 78 -7.65 -0.95 13.17
CA ARG A 78 -7.43 -2.38 12.90
C ARG A 78 -6.70 -2.55 11.57
N TRP A 79 -5.60 -3.29 11.55
CA TRP A 79 -4.98 -3.67 10.27
C TRP A 79 -5.91 -4.60 9.49
N HIS A 80 -6.19 -4.27 8.24
CA HIS A 80 -7.01 -5.08 7.34
C HIS A 80 -6.11 -5.78 6.31
N GLU A 81 -6.32 -7.07 6.12
CA GLU A 81 -5.64 -7.88 5.11
C GLU A 81 -6.63 -8.84 4.46
N GLY A 82 -6.44 -9.13 3.17
CA GLY A 82 -7.16 -10.20 2.49
C GLY A 82 -6.59 -11.58 2.82
N GLY A 83 -7.18 -12.63 2.26
CA GLY A 83 -6.59 -13.98 2.29
C GLY A 83 -5.14 -13.94 1.79
N SER A 84 -4.32 -14.89 2.27
CA SER A 84 -2.86 -14.88 2.11
C SER A 84 -2.46 -14.41 0.71
N HIS A 85 -1.56 -13.41 0.66
CA HIS A 85 -0.91 -12.84 -0.53
C HIS A 85 -0.17 -13.84 -1.45
N ARG A 86 -0.52 -15.13 -1.41
CA ARG A 86 0.11 -16.23 -2.14
C ARG A 86 -0.19 -16.23 -3.64
N SER A 87 -1.04 -15.34 -4.14
CA SER A 87 -1.24 -15.17 -5.59
C SER A 87 -0.42 -13.99 -6.08
N GLN A 88 0.84 -14.27 -6.48
CA GLN A 88 1.73 -13.43 -7.30
C GLN A 88 1.17 -12.03 -7.66
N GLN A 89 1.33 -11.08 -6.73
CA GLN A 89 1.03 -9.68 -7.03
C GLN A 89 2.32 -9.06 -7.56
N THR A 90 2.49 -9.17 -8.87
CA THR A 90 3.71 -8.81 -9.62
C THR A 90 3.96 -7.30 -9.74
N CYS A 91 3.12 -6.47 -9.11
CA CYS A 91 3.20 -5.02 -9.31
C CYS A 91 4.42 -4.38 -8.66
N VAL A 92 4.97 -4.99 -7.62
CA VAL A 92 6.27 -4.60 -7.04
C VAL A 92 7.32 -5.59 -7.54
N SER A 93 8.34 -5.09 -8.24
CA SER A 93 9.43 -5.88 -8.80
C SER A 93 10.70 -5.78 -7.97
N GLU A 94 11.08 -4.56 -7.58
CA GLU A 94 12.16 -4.29 -6.62
C GLU A 94 11.52 -3.98 -5.27
N ILE A 95 11.49 -4.95 -4.36
CA ILE A 95 10.88 -4.79 -3.03
C ILE A 95 11.84 -4.02 -2.12
N ASP A 96 11.37 -2.91 -1.54
CA ASP A 96 12.06 -2.20 -0.45
C ASP A 96 11.59 -2.74 0.91
N LEU A 97 10.27 -2.83 1.10
CA LEU A 97 9.69 -3.24 2.37
C LEU A 97 8.42 -4.09 2.14
N ASP A 98 8.35 -5.19 2.89
CA ASP A 98 7.21 -6.11 2.97
C ASP A 98 6.89 -6.33 4.46
N ILE A 99 5.64 -6.08 4.84
CA ILE A 99 5.17 -6.21 6.23
C ILE A 99 5.39 -7.62 6.80
N ASN A 100 5.20 -8.69 6.03
CA ASN A 100 5.30 -10.06 6.54
C ASN A 100 6.76 -10.45 6.77
N ILE A 101 7.65 -10.06 5.86
CA ILE A 101 9.08 -10.41 5.93
C ILE A 101 9.83 -9.50 6.92
N HIS A 102 9.65 -8.19 6.80
CA HIS A 102 10.53 -7.20 7.43
C HIS A 102 9.98 -6.67 8.76
N VAL A 103 8.66 -6.64 8.94
CA VAL A 103 8.03 -6.08 10.15
C VAL A 103 7.59 -7.20 11.09
N ARG A 104 6.74 -8.12 10.60
CA ARG A 104 6.14 -9.19 11.40
C ARG A 104 6.99 -10.45 11.51
N LYS A 105 8.06 -10.57 10.71
CA LYS A 105 8.95 -11.76 10.64
C LYS A 105 8.19 -13.08 10.45
N ARG A 106 7.06 -13.05 9.72
CA ARG A 106 6.31 -14.25 9.32
C ARG A 106 7.14 -14.98 8.25
N ARG A 107 7.64 -16.17 8.59
CA ARG A 107 8.35 -17.07 7.67
C ARG A 107 7.38 -17.73 6.70
#